data_AF-A0A1S8XAP0-F1
#
_entry.id   AF-A0A1S8XAP0-F1
#
_cell.length_a   1.000
_cell.length_b   1.000
_cell.length_c   1.000
_cell.angle_alpha   90.00
_cell.angle_beta   90.00
_cell.angle_gamma   90.00
#
_symmetry.space_group_name_H-M   'P 1'
#
loop_
_entity.id
_entity.type
_entity.pdbx_description
1 polymer ?
#
loop_
_entity_poly.entity_id
_entity_poly.type
_entity_poly.pdbx_seq_one_letter_code
_entity_poly.pdbx_strand_id
1 'polypeptide(L)'
;MYPSSIPRRKKVERELFDTLYSVGPGEFICKLLKSQGNYLFTAEDERGEQLLLSIPDRLRNAFYFSSGDYVLCAPLENKKIG
;
A
#
# COMPACT_ATOMS: atom_id res chain seq x y z
N MET A 1 -25.43 -13.00 -4.75
CA MET A 1 -24.58 -12.96 -5.95
C MET A 1 -23.76 -11.68 -5.86
N TYR A 2 -22.50 -11.77 -5.40
CA TYR A 2 -21.66 -10.58 -5.23
C TYR A 2 -21.38 -9.97 -6.61
N PRO A 3 -21.64 -8.67 -6.84
CA PRO A 3 -21.38 -8.06 -8.13
C PRO A 3 -19.91 -8.24 -8.48
N SER A 4 -19.66 -8.61 -9.74
CA SER A 4 -18.38 -9.06 -10.26
C SER A 4 -17.23 -8.14 -9.86
N SER A 5 -16.10 -8.75 -9.51
CA SER A 5 -14.85 -8.09 -9.10
C SER A 5 -14.19 -7.24 -10.20
N ILE A 6 -14.69 -7.31 -11.44
CA ILE A 6 -14.04 -6.76 -12.63
C ILE A 6 -14.25 -5.23 -12.78
N PRO A 7 -15.47 -4.67 -12.63
CA PRO A 7 -15.66 -3.22 -12.72
C PRO A 7 -14.96 -2.46 -11.58
N ARG A 8 -14.91 -3.05 -10.39
CA ARG A 8 -14.19 -2.49 -9.23
C ARG A 8 -12.68 -2.46 -9.47
N ARG A 9 -12.11 -3.54 -10.02
CA ARG A 9 -10.68 -3.61 -10.38
C ARG A 9 -10.32 -2.56 -11.43
N LYS A 10 -11.08 -2.46 -12.53
CA LYS A 10 -10.84 -1.47 -13.59
C LYS A 10 -10.93 -0.02 -13.09
N LYS A 11 -11.86 0.27 -12.16
CA LYS A 11 -11.98 1.60 -11.56
C LYS A 11 -10.75 1.96 -10.73
N VAL A 12 -10.31 1.05 -9.86
CA VAL A 12 -9.12 1.25 -9.01
C VAL A 12 -7.85 1.39 -9.85
N GLU A 13 -7.69 0.57 -10.88
CA GLU A 13 -6.58 0.64 -11.82
C GLU A 13 -6.52 1.98 -12.55
N ARG A 14 -7.67 2.49 -13.03
CA ARG A 14 -7.73 3.80 -13.67
C ARG A 14 -7.39 4.95 -12.71
N GLU A 15 -7.89 4.91 -11.48
CA GLU A 15 -7.57 5.89 -10.43
C GLU A 15 -6.07 5.92 -10.08
N LEU A 16 -5.38 4.77 -10.18
CA LEU A 16 -3.93 4.66 -9.95
C LEU A 16 -3.10 5.42 -10.99
N PHE A 17 -3.58 5.59 -12.23
CA PHE A 17 -2.81 6.19 -13.33
C PHE A 17 -3.28 7.58 -13.78
N ASP A 18 -4.51 8.00 -13.47
CA ASP A 18 -5.04 9.33 -13.87
C ASP A 18 -4.62 10.48 -12.92
N THR A 19 -4.07 10.16 -11.73
CA THR A 19 -3.70 11.17 -10.73
C THR A 19 -2.22 11.12 -10.40
N LEU A 20 -1.49 12.19 -10.75
CA LEU A 20 -0.19 12.49 -10.15
C LEU A 20 -0.41 12.77 -8.66
N TYR A 21 -0.06 11.80 -7.83
CA TYR A 21 -0.21 11.93 -6.39
C TYR A 21 0.93 12.80 -5.82
N SER A 22 0.58 13.84 -5.08
CA SER A 22 1.54 14.63 -4.30
C SER A 22 1.54 14.13 -2.87
N VAL A 23 2.73 13.85 -2.30
CA VAL A 23 2.87 13.32 -0.94
C VAL A 23 2.23 14.29 0.05
N GLY A 24 1.20 13.82 0.76
CA GLY A 24 0.49 14.61 1.76
C GLY A 24 1.25 14.76 3.07
N PRO A 25 0.80 15.64 3.98
CA PRO A 25 1.43 15.82 5.28
C PRO A 25 1.49 14.51 6.08
N GLY A 26 2.70 14.09 6.47
CA GLY A 26 2.93 12.86 7.24
C GLY A 26 2.93 11.58 6.42
N GLU A 27 2.69 11.65 5.11
CA GLU A 27 2.91 10.54 4.20
C GLU A 27 4.37 10.48 3.76
N PHE A 28 4.82 9.30 3.36
CA PHE A 28 6.20 9.07 2.94
C PHE A 28 6.25 7.94 1.92
N ILE A 29 7.31 7.91 1.12
CA ILE A 29 7.49 6.87 0.09
C ILE A 29 8.42 5.80 0.64
N CYS A 30 8.07 4.53 0.43
CA CYS A 30 8.95 3.40 0.71
C CYS A 30 9.15 2.53 -0.52
N LYS A 31 10.32 1.91 -0.61
CA LYS A 31 10.61 0.82 -1.54
C LYS A 31 10.34 -0.52 -0.86
N LEU A 32 9.48 -1.35 -1.44
CA LEU A 32 9.23 -2.69 -0.93
C LEU A 32 10.47 -3.59 -1.12
N LEU A 33 10.87 -4.27 -0.05
CA LEU A 33 12.01 -5.18 -0.06
C LEU A 33 11.55 -6.64 -0.19
N LYS A 34 10.75 -7.13 0.76
CA LYS A 34 10.36 -8.55 0.79
C LYS A 34 8.99 -8.75 1.43
N SER A 35 8.18 -9.63 0.85
CA SER A 35 6.94 -10.10 1.47
C SER A 35 7.24 -10.94 2.72
N GLN A 36 6.55 -10.63 3.81
CA GLN A 36 6.62 -11.37 5.08
C GLN A 36 5.40 -12.31 5.25
N GLY A 37 4.55 -12.43 4.23
CA GLY A 37 3.25 -13.09 4.35
C GLY A 37 2.24 -12.25 5.14
N ASN A 38 1.02 -12.75 5.30
CA ASN A 38 -0.05 -12.08 6.07
C ASN A 38 -0.29 -10.60 5.70
N TYR A 39 -0.12 -10.26 4.41
CA TYR A 39 -0.25 -8.90 3.90
C TYR A 39 0.74 -7.90 4.51
N LEU A 40 1.92 -8.37 4.94
CA LEU A 40 3.02 -7.58 5.46
C LEU A 40 4.21 -7.59 4.50
N PHE A 41 4.94 -6.48 4.47
CA PHE A 41 6.19 -6.32 3.73
C PHE A 41 7.24 -5.64 4.57
N THR A 42 8.50 -6.07 4.45
CA THR A 42 9.62 -5.20 4.81
C THR A 42 9.84 -4.19 3.68
N ALA A 43 10.17 -2.97 4.06
CA ALA A 43 10.39 -1.88 3.14
C ALA A 43 11.52 -0.97 3.65
N GLU A 44 12.01 -0.09 2.78
CA GLU A 44 13.03 0.91 3.09
C GLU A 44 12.51 2.29 2.73
N ASP A 45 12.71 3.28 3.61
CA ASP A 45 12.40 4.67 3.33
C ASP A 45 13.56 5.40 2.64
N GLU A 46 13.38 6.70 2.35
CA GLU A 46 14.40 7.55 1.73
C GLU A 46 15.68 7.74 2.58
N ARG A 47 15.64 7.40 3.87
CA ARG A 47 16.76 7.50 4.81
C ARG A 47 17.52 6.18 4.95
N GLY A 48 17.05 5.11 4.30
CA GLY A 48 17.59 3.76 4.44
C GLY A 48 17.09 3.02 5.69
N GLU A 49 16.07 3.54 6.40
CA GLU A 49 15.50 2.87 7.56
C GLU A 49 14.55 1.76 7.12
N GLN A 50 14.72 0.58 7.72
CA GLN A 50 13.85 -0.57 7.44
C GLN A 50 12.57 -0.50 8.27
N LEU A 51 11.43 -0.63 7.58
CA LEU A 51 10.09 -0.54 8.14
C LEU A 51 9.30 -1.82 7.85
N LEU A 52 8.29 -2.08 8.68
CA LEU A 52 7.28 -3.10 8.44
C LEU A 52 5.98 -2.43 8.00
N LEU A 53 5.54 -2.72 6.78
CA LEU A 53 4.32 -2.16 6.20
C LEU A 53 3.20 -3.20 6.17
N SER A 54 1.97 -2.74 6.43
CA SER A 54 0.75 -3.55 6.28
C SER A 54 -0.06 -3.09 5.08
N ILE A 55 -0.51 -4.03 4.24
CA ILE A 55 -1.41 -3.71 3.13
C ILE A 55 -2.85 -3.52 3.66
N PRO A 56 -3.49 -2.38 3.37
CA PRO A 56 -4.89 -2.12 3.74
C PRO A 56 -5.87 -3.13 3.14
N ASP A 57 -6.93 -3.48 3.87
CA ASP A 57 -7.93 -4.50 3.45
C ASP A 57 -8.51 -4.25 2.06
N ARG A 58 -8.76 -2.99 1.70
CA ARG A 58 -9.31 -2.60 0.39
C ARG A 58 -8.41 -2.96 -0.80
N LEU A 59 -7.10 -3.12 -0.56
CA LEU A 59 -6.10 -3.42 -1.60
C LEU A 59 -5.76 -4.92 -1.65
N ARG A 60 -6.07 -5.67 -0.59
CA ARG A 60 -5.84 -7.12 -0.53
C ARG A 60 -6.65 -7.81 -1.63
N ASN A 61 -5.98 -8.64 -2.45
CA ASN A 61 -6.56 -9.35 -3.61
C ASN A 61 -7.12 -8.46 -4.75
N ALA A 62 -6.91 -7.15 -4.66
CA ALA A 62 -7.24 -6.19 -5.70
C ALA A 62 -6.01 -5.75 -6.49
N PHE A 63 -4.85 -5.66 -5.83
CA PHE A 63 -3.56 -5.32 -6.43
C PHE A 63 -2.47 -6.27 -5.92
N TYR A 64 -1.48 -6.56 -6.77
CA TYR A 64 -0.34 -7.41 -6.43
C TYR A 64 0.90 -6.53 -6.24
N PHE A 65 1.48 -6.58 -5.04
CA PHE A 65 2.70 -5.85 -4.68
C PHE A 65 3.91 -6.77 -4.80
N SER A 66 5.01 -6.23 -5.31
CA SER A 66 6.27 -6.94 -5.55
C SER A 66 7.46 -6.24 -4.90
N SER A 67 8.55 -6.99 -4.72
CA SER A 67 9.83 -6.40 -4.33
C SER A 67 10.29 -5.41 -5.40
N GLY A 68 10.80 -4.25 -4.97
CA GLY A 68 11.23 -3.17 -5.84
C GLY A 68 10.16 -2.13 -6.13
N ASP A 69 8.89 -2.40 -5.85
CA ASP A 69 7.81 -1.43 -6.02
C ASP A 69 7.97 -0.27 -5.03
N TYR A 70 7.65 0.94 -5.49
CA TYR A 70 7.55 2.11 -4.63
C TYR A 70 6.09 2.33 -4.24
N VAL A 71 5.86 2.55 -2.95
CA VAL A 71 4.53 2.75 -2.37
C VAL A 71 4.49 4.01 -1.52
N LEU A 72 3.34 4.68 -1.53
CA LEU A 72 3.04 5.74 -0.60
C LEU A 72 2.48 5.15 0.69
N CYS A 73 3.05 5.57 1.81
CA CYS A 73 2.76 5.08 3.14
C CYS A 73 2.26 6.21 4.03
N ALA A 74 1.45 5.85 5.02
CA ALA A 74 1.09 6.71 6.14
C ALA A 74 1.35 5.93 7.45
N PRO A 75 1.74 6.61 8.54
CA PRO A 75 1.89 5.98 9.84
C PRO A 75 0.56 5.37 10.30
N LEU A 76 0.62 4.20 10.96
CA LEU A 76 -0.55 3.67 11.64
C LEU A 76 -0.86 4.56 12.84
N GLU A 77 -2.01 5.22 12.85
CA GLU A 77 -2.55 5.80 14.07
C GLU A 77 -2.79 4.65 15.05
N ASN A 78 -1.92 4.53 16.06
CA ASN A 78 -2.11 3.61 17.16
C ASN A 78 -3.39 4.02 17.90
N LYS A 79 -4.54 3.45 17.52
CA LYS A 79 -5.69 3.36 18.40
C LYS A 79 -5.26 2.40 19.50
N LYS A 80 -4.65 2.92 20.57
CA LYS A 80 -4.39 2.16 21.80
C LYS A 80 -5.71 1.48 22.15
N ILE A 81 -5.77 0.16 21.98
CA ILE A 81 -6.83 -0.66 22.56
C ILE A 81 -6.46 -0.72 24.04
N GLY A 82 -7.01 0.23 24.80
CA GLY A 82 -6.97 0.22 26.26
C GLY A 82 -8.03 -0.70 26.83
#